data_AF-A0A355BB56-F1
#
_entry.id   AF-A0A355BB56-F1
#
_cell.length_a   1.000
_cell.length_b   1.000
_cell.length_c   1.000
_cell.angle_alpha   90.00
_cell.angle_beta   90.00
_cell.angle_gamma   90.00
#
_symmetry.space_group_name_H-M   'P 1'
#
loop_
_entity.id
_entity.type
_entity.pdbx_description
1 polymer ?
#
loop_
_entity_poly.entity_id
_entity_poly.type
_entity_poly.pdbx_seq_one_letter_code
_entity_poly.pdbx_strand_id
1 'polypeptide(L)' 'ILIAKPTDGLFEDDRSDEDQLGASYEELEWAMAQLEAGKSSSDFMGREAVVFDIFKRLNMANQHKMKPIPVCKI' A
#
# COMPACT_ATOMS: atom_id res chain seq x y z
N ILE A 1 -6.96 -6.98 -27.18
CA ILE A 1 -7.31 -5.73 -26.49
C ILE A 1 -7.09 -5.98 -24.99
N LEU A 2 -5.87 -5.86 -24.47
CA LEU A 2 -5.56 -6.29 -23.09
C LEU A 2 -4.34 -5.53 -22.50
N ILE A 3 -4.35 -4.20 -22.54
CA ILE A 3 -3.43 -3.38 -21.73
C ILE A 3 -4.18 -2.10 -21.31
N ALA A 4 -5.32 -2.23 -20.64
CA ALA A 4 -5.86 -1.11 -19.90
C ALA A 4 -5.18 -1.15 -18.53
N LYS A 5 -4.45 -0.08 -18.17
CA LYS A 5 -3.92 0.06 -16.81
C LYS A 5 -5.12 0.03 -15.83
N PRO A 6 -5.00 -0.58 -14.65
CA PRO A 6 -6.01 -0.41 -13.62
C PRO A 6 -6.17 1.09 -13.37
N THR A 7 -7.42 1.55 -13.46
CA THR A 7 -7.82 2.92 -13.17
C THR A 7 -8.98 2.84 -12.18
N ASP A 8 -8.93 3.65 -11.11
CA ASP A 8 -9.95 3.77 -10.06
C ASP A 8 -11.37 4.07 -10.61
N GLY A 9 -11.49 4.62 -11.82
CA GLY A 9 -12.78 4.86 -12.50
C GLY A 9 -13.66 5.92 -11.83
N LEU A 10 -13.16 6.56 -10.78
CA LEU A 10 -13.86 7.55 -9.96
C LEU A 10 -13.65 9.00 -10.44
N PHE A 11 -12.68 9.23 -11.33
CA PHE A 11 -12.35 10.54 -11.90
C PHE A 11 -12.17 10.42 -13.43
N GLU A 12 -12.68 11.41 -14.19
CA GLU A 12 -12.53 11.53 -15.67
C GLU A 12 -11.10 11.86 -16.12
N ASP A 13 -10.17 11.99 -15.17
CA ASP A 13 -8.76 12.28 -15.41
C ASP A 13 -8.00 10.95 -15.29
N ASP A 14 -7.30 10.52 -16.34
CA ASP A 14 -6.57 9.26 -16.54
C ASP A 14 -5.40 9.03 -15.55
N ARG A 15 -5.50 9.51 -14.31
CA ARG A 15 -4.53 9.29 -13.25
C ARG A 15 -4.58 7.83 -12.84
N SER A 16 -3.48 7.13 -13.07
CA SER A 16 -3.34 5.73 -12.69
C SER A 16 -3.27 5.57 -11.17
N ASP A 17 -3.77 4.45 -10.65
CA ASP A 17 -3.71 4.11 -9.22
C ASP A 17 -2.28 4.19 -8.66
N GLU A 18 -1.27 3.92 -9.50
CA GLU A 18 0.16 3.96 -9.16
C GLU A 18 0.66 5.38 -8.84
N ASP A 19 0.20 6.38 -9.59
CA ASP A 19 0.56 7.78 -9.36
C ASP A 19 -0.12 8.34 -8.10
N GLN A 20 -1.30 7.83 -7.75
CA GLN A 20 -2.02 8.23 -6.53
C GLN A 20 -1.41 7.61 -5.27
N LEU A 21 -0.98 6.35 -5.35
CA LEU A 21 -0.36 5.63 -4.24
C LEU A 21 1.14 5.96 -4.08
N GLY A 22 1.80 6.41 -5.15
CA GLY A 22 3.22 6.75 -5.18
C GLY A 22 4.16 5.53 -5.22
N ALA A 23 3.62 4.34 -5.43
CA ALA A 23 4.31 3.06 -5.55
C ALA A 23 3.60 2.18 -6.58
N SER A 24 4.36 1.34 -7.28
CA SER A 24 3.78 0.35 -8.20
C SER A 24 3.17 -0.83 -7.45
N TYR A 25 2.30 -1.61 -8.11
CA TYR A 25 1.74 -2.82 -7.52
C TYR A 25 2.83 -3.84 -7.11
N GLU A 26 3.86 -4.03 -7.94
CA GLU A 26 4.99 -4.92 -7.65
C GLU A 26 5.76 -4.49 -6.39
N GLU A 27 5.95 -3.17 -6.23
CA GLU A 27 6.61 -2.56 -5.06
C GLU A 27 5.78 -2.81 -3.77
N LEU A 28 4.45 -2.70 -3.85
CA LEU A 28 3.55 -2.95 -2.72
C LEU A 28 3.49 -4.43 -2.34
N GLU A 29 3.43 -5.33 -3.31
CA GLU A 29 3.47 -6.78 -3.06
C GLU A 29 4.77 -7.20 -2.37
N TRP A 30 5.89 -6.66 -2.83
CA TRP A 30 7.17 -6.86 -2.16
C TRP A 30 7.13 -6.35 -0.71
N ALA A 31 6.61 -5.15 -0.47
CA ALA A 31 6.53 -4.59 0.88
C ALA A 31 5.62 -5.42 1.82
N MET A 32 4.53 -5.99 1.28
CA MET A 32 3.66 -6.93 2.00
C MET A 32 4.44 -8.19 2.42
N ALA A 33 5.14 -8.83 1.48
CA ALA A 33 5.93 -10.03 1.76
C ALA A 33 7.03 -9.78 2.81
N GLN A 34 7.69 -8.62 2.76
CA GLN A 34 8.71 -8.28 3.77
C GLN A 34 8.12 -7.97 5.15
N LEU A 35 6.92 -7.37 5.21
CA LEU A 35 6.23 -7.14 6.47
C LEU A 35 5.81 -8.48 7.10
N GLU A 36 5.31 -9.42 6.31
CA GLU A 36 4.99 -10.79 6.77
C GLU A 36 6.25 -11.56 7.22
N ALA A 37 7.38 -11.34 6.56
CA ALA A 37 8.68 -11.87 6.96
C ALA A 37 9.24 -11.22 8.25
N GLY A 38 8.57 -10.22 8.82
CA GLY A 38 8.96 -9.56 10.06
C GLY A 38 10.12 -8.57 9.91
N LYS A 39 10.45 -8.15 8.69
CA LYS A 39 11.52 -7.17 8.43
C LYS A 39 11.07 -5.75 8.73
N SER A 40 12.05 -4.87 8.94
CA SER A 40 11.85 -3.48 9.29
C SER A 40 12.34 -2.54 8.18
N SER A 41 11.85 -1.30 8.17
CA SER A 41 12.28 -0.28 7.20
C SER A 41 13.80 -0.02 7.25
N SER A 42 14.44 -0.24 8.41
CA SER A 42 15.88 -0.12 8.61
C SER A 42 16.72 -1.21 7.93
N ASP A 43 16.11 -2.32 7.52
CA ASP A 43 16.80 -3.40 6.81
C ASP A 43 16.94 -3.11 5.30
N PHE A 44 16.29 -2.05 4.81
CA PHE A 44 16.27 -1.65 3.41
C PHE A 44 16.95 -0.30 3.21
N MET A 45 17.48 -0.07 2.01
CA MET A 45 18.10 1.21 1.63
C MET A 45 17.56 1.70 0.29
N GLY A 46 17.41 3.01 0.15
CA GLY A 46 16.96 3.63 -1.11
C GLY A 46 15.45 3.50 -1.34
N ARG A 47 15.06 3.12 -2.56
CA ARG A 47 13.65 3.08 -3.01
C ARG A 47 12.81 2.09 -2.20
N GLU A 48 13.37 0.91 -1.91
CA GLU A 48 12.73 -0.14 -1.12
C GLU A 48 12.33 0.32 0.29
N ALA A 49 13.18 1.10 0.97
CA ALA A 49 12.86 1.66 2.29
C ALA A 49 11.70 2.66 2.22
N VAL A 50 11.66 3.49 1.17
CA VAL A 50 10.60 4.48 0.94
C VAL A 50 9.26 3.78 0.64
N VAL A 51 9.27 2.77 -0.24
CA VAL A 51 8.09 1.96 -0.56
C VAL A 51 7.56 1.25 0.69
N PHE A 52 8.46 0.64 1.47
CA PHE A 52 8.08 -0.05 2.70
C PHE A 52 7.46 0.92 3.72
N ASP A 53 7.99 2.14 3.85
CA ASP A 53 7.44 3.15 4.74
C ASP A 53 6.08 3.67 4.27
N ILE A 54 5.91 3.90 2.96
CA ILE A 54 4.62 4.24 2.35
C ILE A 54 3.59 3.15 2.64
N PHE A 55 3.94 1.89 2.36
CA PHE A 55 3.08 0.74 2.64
C PHE A 55 2.72 0.66 4.12
N LYS A 56 3.70 0.76 5.03
CA LYS A 56 3.47 0.68 6.48
C LYS A 56 2.53 1.79 6.96
N ARG A 57 2.73 3.03 6.49
CA ARG A 57 1.89 4.18 6.80
C ARG A 57 0.46 3.98 6.31
N LEU A 58 0.28 3.57 5.06
CA LEU A 58 -1.03 3.31 4.46
C LEU A 58 -1.74 2.13 5.12
N ASN A 59 -1.02 1.04 5.38
CA ASN A 59 -1.55 -0.14 6.06
C ASN A 59 -2.04 0.23 7.47
N MET A 60 -1.24 0.98 8.24
CA MET A 60 -1.61 1.44 9.59
C MET A 60 -2.85 2.36 9.56
N ALA A 61 -2.88 3.32 8.63
CA ALA A 61 -4.02 4.23 8.48
C ALA A 61 -5.30 3.49 8.08
N ASN A 62 -5.19 2.49 7.19
CA ASN A 62 -6.33 1.70 6.69
C ASN A 62 -6.71 0.51 7.58
N GLN A 63 -6.08 0.30 8.74
CA GLN A 63 -6.44 -0.81 9.64
C GLN A 63 -7.91 -0.79 10.06
N HIS A 64 -8.55 0.38 10.09
CA HIS A 64 -9.98 0.53 10.38
C HIS A 64 -10.89 -0.12 9.32
N LYS A 65 -10.38 -0.38 8.10
CA LYS A 65 -11.11 -1.10 7.04
C LYS A 65 -10.96 -2.63 7.15
N MET A 66 -9.93 -3.10 7.86
CA MET A 66 -9.59 -4.51 7.99
C MET A 66 -10.00 -5.07 9.37
N LYS A 67 -9.92 -4.26 10.41
CA LYS A 67 -10.30 -4.64 11.79
C LYS A 67 -11.76 -4.26 12.05
N PRO A 68 -12.50 -5.09 12.80
CA PRO A 68 -13.85 -4.76 13.21
C PRO A 68 -13.83 -3.48 14.07
N ILE A 69 -14.94 -2.76 14.05
CA ILE A 69 -15.12 -1.54 14.84
C ILE A 69 -14.81 -1.86 16.30
N PRO A 70 -13.83 -1.16 16.92
CA PRO A 70 -13.46 -1.44 18.30
C PRO A 70 -14.64 -1.12 19.22
N VAL A 71 -15.12 -2.13 19.94
CA VAL A 71 -16.16 -1.99 20.96
C VAL A 71 -15.52 -1.94 22.35
N CYS A 72 -15.95 -0.99 23.17
CA CYS A 72 -15.51 -0.90 24.56
C CYS A 72 -16.09 -2.08 25.36
N LYS A 73 -15.23 -2.90 25.97
CA LYS A 73 -15.65 -3.95 26.91
C LYS A 73 -15.66 -3.32 28.30
N ILE A 74 -16.84 -3.27 28.93
CA ILE A 74 -17.04 -2.82 30.32
C ILE A 74 -16.73 -3.98 31.27
#